data_AF-A0A1F4QI10-F1
#
_entry.id   AF-A0A1F4QI10-F1
#
_cell.length_a   1.000
_cell.length_b   1.000
_cell.length_c   1.000
_cell.angle_alpha   90.00
_cell.angle_beta   90.00
_cell.angle_gamma   90.00
#
_symmetry.space_group_name_H-M   'P 1'
#
loop_
_entity.id
_entity.type
_entity.pdbx_description
1 polymer ?
#
loop_
_entity_poly.entity_id
_entity_poly.type
_entity_poly.pdbx_seq_one_letter_code
_entity_poly.pdbx_strand_id
1 'polypeptide(L)'
;MRGWAARCLRCAPLLLYAAVFFNARFFLERTTGVLSFLLAAVAAATVILALKEAGELLAAACGRPLRLAPLTLAALVAGAAVMGFAFIEAALQGMVALQSAGDREGLGATLAMPQAWERRPVQMEGAAHAYYWHAALHAHNHDQMRRIGAFPRKQSDSLRIIALGDSLTYGYGVAAEEAYPAVLERELGKRFAVEVLNLGVAGAQSADV
;
A
#
# COMPACT_ATOMS: atom_id res chain seq x y z
N MET A 1 25.06 33.60 -44.64
CA MET A 1 25.05 32.91 -43.33
C MET A 1 23.72 33.02 -42.55
N ARG A 2 22.58 33.38 -43.18
CA ARG A 2 21.26 33.51 -42.50
C ARG A 2 20.35 32.26 -42.57
N GLY A 3 20.78 31.18 -43.23
CA GLY A 3 19.94 29.99 -43.47
C GLY A 3 20.09 28.84 -42.47
N TRP A 4 21.16 28.82 -41.66
CA TRP A 4 21.47 27.70 -40.75
C TRP A 4 20.75 27.81 -39.40
N ALA A 5 20.67 29.02 -38.84
CA ALA A 5 19.96 29.28 -37.58
C ALA A 5 18.45 28.97 -37.66
N ALA A 6 17.82 29.20 -38.82
CA ALA A 6 16.39 28.91 -39.03
C ALA A 6 16.08 27.41 -39.20
N ARG A 7 17.07 26.57 -39.54
CA ARG A 7 16.90 25.11 -39.59
C ARG A 7 17.15 24.45 -38.22
N CYS A 8 18.10 24.95 -37.43
CA CYS A 8 18.31 24.47 -36.06
C CYS A 8 17.10 24.73 -35.15
N LEU A 9 16.40 25.86 -35.31
CA LEU A 9 15.20 26.16 -34.52
C LEU A 9 14.00 25.23 -34.83
N ARG A 10 13.95 24.64 -36.03
CA ARG A 10 12.88 23.71 -36.45
C ARG A 10 13.07 22.29 -35.90
N CYS A 11 14.28 21.91 -35.52
CA CYS A 11 14.58 20.59 -34.95
C CYS A 11 14.52 20.57 -33.41
N ALA A 12 14.48 21.74 -32.76
CA ALA A 12 14.36 21.88 -31.31
C ALA A 12 13.17 21.12 -30.70
N PRO A 13 11.94 21.17 -31.26
CA PRO A 13 10.81 20.43 -30.67
C PRO A 13 10.94 18.91 -30.80
N LEU A 14 11.55 18.41 -31.88
CA LEU A 14 11.81 16.97 -32.08
C LEU A 14 12.86 16.43 -31.10
N LEU A 15 13.91 17.21 -30.84
CA LEU A 15 14.93 16.87 -29.85
C LEU A 15 14.39 16.93 -28.42
N LEU A 16 13.52 17.91 -28.12
CA LEU A 16 12.83 18.00 -26.83
C LEU A 16 11.87 16.81 -26.62
N TYR A 17 11.12 16.43 -27.65
CA TYR A 17 10.21 15.28 -27.60
C TYR A 17 10.96 13.96 -27.41
N ALA A 18 12.08 13.77 -28.11
CA ALA A 18 12.94 12.60 -27.93
C ALA A 18 13.56 12.54 -26.52
N ALA A 19 13.98 13.67 -25.97
CA ALA A 19 14.52 13.77 -24.61
C ALA A 19 13.47 13.48 -23.52
N VAL A 20 12.22 13.91 -23.72
CA VAL A 20 11.08 13.61 -22.84
C VAL A 20 10.76 12.11 -22.88
N PHE A 21 10.69 11.51 -24.07
CA PHE A 21 10.33 10.11 -24.23
C PHE A 21 11.40 9.14 -23.67
N PHE A 22 12.69 9.47 -23.84
CA PHE A 22 13.77 8.67 -23.25
C PHE A 22 13.83 8.77 -21.71
N ASN A 23 13.54 9.95 -21.14
CA ASN A 23 13.48 10.12 -19.69
C ASN A 23 12.27 9.41 -19.06
N ALA A 24 11.11 9.38 -19.75
CA ALA A 24 9.91 8.68 -19.28
C ALA A 24 10.21 7.21 -18.95
N ARG A 25 10.92 6.53 -19.85
CA ARG A 25 11.16 5.09 -19.76
C ARG A 25 12.15 4.72 -18.65
N PHE A 26 13.06 5.62 -18.29
CA PHE A 26 14.05 5.38 -17.23
C PHE A 26 13.50 5.62 -15.82
N PHE A 27 12.55 6.55 -15.67
CA PHE A 27 12.04 6.95 -14.35
C PHE A 27 10.77 6.21 -13.88
N LEU A 28 10.03 5.60 -14.81
CA LEU A 28 8.79 4.86 -14.51
C LEU A 28 9.00 3.63 -13.59
N GLU A 29 10.20 3.05 -13.56
CA GLU A 29 10.48 1.87 -12.73
C GLU A 29 10.89 2.19 -11.27
N ARG A 30 11.15 3.47 -10.94
CA ARG A 30 11.69 3.87 -9.61
C ARG A 30 10.97 5.00 -8.89
N THR A 31 9.98 5.63 -9.52
CA THR A 31 9.29 6.78 -8.90
C THR A 31 7.80 6.51 -8.78
N THR A 32 7.24 6.90 -7.64
CA THR A 32 5.85 6.72 -7.22
C THR A 32 4.88 7.52 -8.10
N GLY A 33 4.77 7.20 -9.40
CA GLY A 33 3.77 7.72 -10.33
C GLY A 33 3.81 9.22 -10.67
N VAL A 34 4.27 10.10 -9.77
CA VAL A 34 4.13 11.55 -9.91
C VAL A 34 5.07 12.13 -10.97
N LEU A 35 6.30 11.63 -11.08
CA LEU A 35 7.20 12.06 -12.15
C LEU A 35 6.62 11.75 -13.54
N SER A 36 5.93 10.60 -13.67
CA SER A 36 5.22 10.21 -14.88
C SER A 36 4.05 11.15 -15.18
N PHE A 37 3.30 11.60 -14.17
CA PHE A 37 2.24 12.59 -14.31
C PHE A 37 2.78 13.98 -14.72
N LEU A 38 3.85 14.45 -14.08
CA LEU A 38 4.49 15.72 -14.42
C LEU A 38 5.00 15.70 -15.87
N LEU A 39 5.67 14.62 -16.26
CA LEU A 39 6.20 14.46 -17.61
C LEU A 39 5.07 14.39 -18.66
N ALA A 40 4.00 13.63 -18.37
CA ALA A 40 2.83 13.56 -19.23
C ALA A 40 2.14 14.92 -19.39
N ALA A 41 2.05 15.71 -18.32
CA ALA A 41 1.45 17.04 -18.34
C ALA A 41 2.30 18.05 -19.15
N VAL A 42 3.63 18.02 -19.00
CA VAL A 42 4.55 18.83 -19.81
C VAL A 42 4.46 18.44 -21.29
N ALA A 43 4.43 17.14 -21.60
CA ALA A 43 4.24 16.65 -22.96
C ALA A 43 2.91 17.13 -23.56
N ALA A 44 1.80 17.01 -22.83
CA ALA A 44 0.48 17.47 -23.27
C ALA A 44 0.46 18.98 -23.54
N ALA A 45 1.02 19.80 -22.64
CA ALA A 45 1.12 21.25 -22.83
C ALA A 45 1.94 21.61 -24.08
N THR A 46 3.04 20.89 -24.32
CA THR A 46 3.90 21.10 -25.49
C THR A 46 3.17 20.76 -26.79
N VAL A 47 2.39 19.67 -26.82
CA VAL A 47 1.55 19.31 -27.98
C VAL A 47 0.48 20.36 -28.24
N ILE A 48 -0.22 20.85 -27.19
CA ILE A 48 -1.26 21.88 -27.33
C ILE A 48 -0.68 23.17 -27.92
N LEU A 49 0.50 23.60 -27.45
CA LEU A 49 1.17 24.80 -27.97
C LEU A 49 1.67 24.61 -29.42
N ALA A 50 2.18 23.43 -29.77
CA ALA A 50 2.57 23.11 -31.13
C ALA A 50 1.37 23.10 -32.11
N LEU A 51 0.23 22.52 -31.69
CA LEU A 51 -1.00 22.54 -32.47
C LEU A 51 -1.54 23.97 -32.64
N LYS A 52 -1.42 24.81 -31.61
CA LYS A 52 -1.76 26.23 -31.69
C LYS A 52 -0.93 26.93 -32.78
N GLU A 53 0.40 26.82 -32.74
CA GLU A 53 1.27 27.49 -33.71
C GLU A 53 1.02 26.99 -35.14
N ALA A 54 0.84 25.69 -35.33
CA ALA A 54 0.51 25.10 -36.62
C ALA A 54 -0.83 25.64 -37.17
N GLY A 55 -1.85 25.74 -36.31
CA GLY A 55 -3.17 26.29 -36.68
C GLY A 55 -3.11 27.77 -37.07
N GLU A 56 -2.37 28.58 -36.33
CA GLU A 56 -2.19 30.01 -36.63
C GLU A 56 -1.41 30.23 -37.93
N LEU A 57 -0.39 29.42 -38.20
CA LEU A 57 0.38 29.45 -39.45
C LEU A 57 -0.46 29.03 -40.67
N LEU A 58 -1.27 27.98 -40.54
CA LEU A 58 -2.17 27.54 -41.61
C LEU A 58 -3.27 28.57 -41.90
N ALA A 59 -3.83 29.17 -40.85
CA ALA A 59 -4.84 30.21 -41.01
C ALA A 59 -4.26 31.46 -41.69
N ALA A 60 -3.03 31.86 -41.32
CA ALA A 60 -2.31 32.95 -41.98
C ALA A 60 -2.03 32.66 -43.47
N ALA A 61 -1.64 31.43 -43.81
CA ALA A 61 -1.44 31.01 -45.20
C ALA A 61 -2.74 31.05 -46.03
N CYS A 62 -3.89 30.82 -45.38
CA CYS A 62 -5.22 30.92 -45.98
C CYS A 62 -5.82 32.35 -45.95
N GLY A 63 -5.05 33.37 -45.55
CA GLY A 63 -5.50 34.77 -45.51
C GLY A 63 -6.52 35.08 -44.41
N ARG A 64 -6.69 34.19 -43.42
CA ARG A 64 -7.60 34.37 -42.29
C ARG A 64 -6.80 34.55 -40.99
N PRO A 65 -6.78 35.73 -40.36
CA PRO A 65 -6.10 35.90 -39.08
C PRO A 65 -6.92 35.25 -37.97
N LEU A 66 -6.62 33.99 -37.64
CA LEU A 66 -7.21 33.29 -36.51
C LEU A 66 -6.26 33.40 -35.31
N ARG A 67 -6.74 33.89 -34.16
CA ARG A 67 -5.96 33.97 -32.92
C ARG A 67 -6.46 32.93 -31.94
N LEU A 68 -5.63 31.97 -31.59
CA LEU A 68 -5.96 30.88 -30.67
C LEU A 68 -5.51 31.21 -29.24
N ALA A 69 -5.76 32.45 -28.81
CA ALA A 69 -5.50 32.94 -27.45
C ALA A 69 -6.10 32.06 -26.32
N PRO A 70 -7.32 31.49 -26.44
CA PRO A 70 -7.85 30.61 -25.38
C PRO A 70 -7.02 29.33 -25.16
N LEU A 71 -6.32 28.83 -26.19
CA LEU A 71 -5.44 27.66 -26.02
C LEU A 71 -4.17 28.00 -25.23
N THR A 72 -3.63 29.21 -25.41
CA THR A 72 -2.52 29.69 -24.58
C THR A 72 -2.93 29.82 -23.11
N LEU A 73 -4.11 30.38 -22.85
CA LEU A 73 -4.63 30.51 -21.49
C LEU A 73 -4.84 29.13 -20.86
N ALA A 74 -5.43 28.18 -21.60
CA ALA A 74 -5.61 26.81 -21.12
C ALA A 74 -4.27 26.12 -20.81
N ALA A 75 -3.25 26.28 -21.66
CA ALA A 75 -1.91 25.74 -21.42
C ALA A 75 -1.22 26.37 -20.20
N LEU A 76 -1.38 27.69 -19.99
CA LEU A 76 -0.84 28.39 -18.82
C LEU A 76 -1.51 27.94 -17.52
N VAL A 77 -2.84 27.79 -17.52
CA VAL A 77 -3.60 27.30 -16.35
C VAL A 77 -3.20 25.86 -16.02
N ALA A 78 -3.10 24.99 -17.03
CA ALA A 78 -2.65 23.61 -16.83
C ALA A 78 -1.22 23.56 -16.29
N GLY A 79 -0.30 24.35 -16.86
CA GLY A 79 1.08 24.44 -16.38
C GLY A 79 1.19 24.94 -14.93
N ALA A 80 0.39 25.95 -14.56
CA ALA A 80 0.35 26.46 -13.19
C ALA A 80 -0.15 25.42 -12.19
N ALA A 81 -1.20 24.67 -12.53
CA ALA A 81 -1.72 23.60 -11.67
C ALA A 81 -0.65 22.50 -11.46
N VAL A 82 0.03 22.08 -12.52
CA VAL A 82 1.09 21.06 -12.48
C VAL A 82 2.27 21.52 -11.62
N MET A 83 2.73 22.77 -11.77
CA MET A 83 3.78 23.33 -10.91
C MET A 83 3.34 23.43 -9.44
N GLY A 84 2.07 23.76 -9.19
CA GLY A 84 1.49 23.76 -7.85
C GLY A 84 1.58 22.39 -7.18
N PHE A 85 1.18 21.33 -7.89
CA PHE A 85 1.28 19.96 -7.39
C PHE A 85 2.73 19.52 -7.15
N ALA A 86 3.64 19.83 -8.08
CA ALA A 86 5.06 19.54 -7.91
C ALA A 86 5.66 20.25 -6.69
N PHE A 87 5.26 21.51 -6.44
CA PHE A 87 5.72 22.27 -5.29
C PHE A 87 5.19 21.70 -3.97
N ILE A 88 3.91 21.35 -3.90
CA ILE A 88 3.31 20.72 -2.72
C ILE A 88 4.05 19.42 -2.38
N GLU A 89 4.30 18.58 -3.39
CA GLU A 89 5.03 17.33 -3.18
C GLU A 89 6.47 17.56 -2.73
N ALA A 90 7.20 18.47 -3.38
CA ALA A 90 8.56 18.82 -2.98
C ALA A 90 8.62 19.38 -1.55
N ALA A 91 7.62 20.17 -1.15
CA ALA A 91 7.49 20.67 0.21
C ALA A 91 7.22 19.53 1.21
N LEU A 92 6.31 18.60 0.89
CA LEU A 92 6.04 17.43 1.72
C LEU A 92 7.27 16.54 1.86
N GLN A 93 7.97 16.24 0.76
CA GLN A 93 9.21 15.47 0.77
C GLN A 93 10.33 16.19 1.53
N GLY A 94 10.43 17.51 1.38
CA GLY A 94 11.36 18.36 2.12
C GLY A 94 11.09 18.35 3.62
N MET A 95 9.82 18.44 4.02
CA MET A 95 9.42 18.31 5.43
C MET A 95 9.79 16.93 5.99
N VAL A 96 9.54 15.84 5.25
CA VAL A 96 9.95 14.49 5.63
C VAL A 96 11.48 14.35 5.70
N ALA A 97 12.22 15.02 4.82
CA ALA A 97 13.68 14.99 4.77
C ALA A 97 14.33 15.81 5.91
N LEU A 98 13.69 16.93 6.29
CA LEU A 98 14.13 17.81 7.38
C LEU A 98 13.73 17.29 8.76
N GLN A 99 12.77 16.36 8.84
CA GLN A 99 12.53 15.59 10.06
C GLN A 99 13.78 14.75 10.38
N SER A 100 14.40 15.07 11.52
CA SER A 100 15.55 14.35 12.04
C SER A 100 15.23 12.87 12.29
N ALA A 101 16.24 12.00 12.25
CA ALA A 101 16.06 10.55 12.43
C ALA A 101 15.32 10.17 13.73
N GLY A 102 15.36 11.02 14.77
CA GLY A 102 14.62 10.82 16.02
C GLY A 102 13.11 11.06 15.93
N ASP A 103 12.63 11.96 15.06
CA ASP A 103 11.18 12.21 14.86
C ASP A 103 10.53 11.14 13.97
N ARG A 104 11.33 10.46 13.13
CA ARG A 104 10.86 9.33 12.30
C ARG A 104 10.54 8.10 13.13
N GLU A 105 11.24 7.87 14.24
CA GLU A 105 10.83 6.87 15.22
C GLU A 105 9.51 7.26 15.89
N GLY A 106 9.31 8.53 16.24
CA GLY A 106 8.08 9.00 16.88
C GLY A 106 6.82 8.79 16.05
N LEU A 107 6.81 9.27 14.79
CA LEU A 107 5.67 9.17 13.87
C LEU A 107 5.55 7.80 13.19
N GLY A 108 6.69 7.17 12.88
CA GLY A 108 6.75 5.80 12.38
C GLY A 108 6.23 4.80 13.42
N ALA A 109 6.57 4.97 14.70
CA ALA A 109 6.05 4.12 15.77
C ALA A 109 4.60 4.45 16.17
N THR A 110 4.05 5.61 15.81
CA THR A 110 2.61 5.88 16.02
C THR A 110 1.72 5.33 14.90
N LEU A 111 2.25 5.18 13.69
CA LEU A 111 1.51 4.63 12.54
C LEU A 111 1.85 3.17 12.22
N ALA A 112 3.01 2.68 12.67
CA ALA A 112 3.41 1.28 12.56
C ALA A 112 3.07 0.50 13.83
N MET A 113 2.77 -0.77 13.64
CA MET A 113 2.56 -1.72 14.74
C MET A 113 3.80 -1.73 15.67
N PRO A 114 3.61 -1.69 17.01
CA PRO A 114 4.73 -1.78 17.95
C PRO A 114 5.58 -3.03 17.73
N GLN A 115 6.89 -2.96 17.90
CA GLN A 115 7.78 -4.13 17.76
C GLN A 115 7.37 -5.32 18.63
N ALA A 116 6.80 -5.05 19.81
CA ALA A 116 6.29 -6.09 20.71
C ALA A 116 5.14 -6.92 20.10
N TRP A 117 4.45 -6.37 19.10
CA TRP A 117 3.33 -7.01 18.41
C TRP A 117 3.76 -7.74 17.13
N GLU A 118 5.01 -7.58 16.70
CA GLU A 118 5.56 -8.28 15.55
C GLU A 118 5.57 -9.80 15.75
N ARG A 119 5.51 -10.51 14.62
CA ARG A 119 5.55 -11.96 14.63
C ARG A 119 6.97 -12.42 14.94
N ARG A 120 7.16 -13.06 16.10
CA ARG A 120 8.47 -13.59 16.51
C ARG A 120 8.39 -15.09 16.79
N PRO A 121 9.17 -15.94 16.10
CA PRO A 121 9.20 -17.37 16.40
C PRO A 121 9.79 -17.60 17.79
N VAL A 122 9.28 -18.61 18.50
CA VAL A 122 9.79 -19.01 19.81
C VAL A 122 9.85 -20.53 19.87
N GLN A 123 10.92 -21.04 20.48
CA GLN A 123 11.01 -22.47 20.78
C GLN A 123 10.40 -22.70 22.16
N MET A 124 9.47 -23.64 22.24
CA MET A 124 8.79 -23.99 23.48
C MET A 124 8.74 -25.51 23.61
N GLU A 125 9.16 -26.01 24.76
CA GLU A 125 9.15 -27.44 25.04
C GLU A 125 7.72 -28.01 24.92
N GLY A 126 7.56 -29.10 24.18
CA GLY A 126 6.27 -29.76 23.94
C GLY A 126 5.39 -29.12 22.87
N ALA A 127 5.75 -27.96 22.32
CA ALA A 127 5.08 -27.38 21.15
C ALA A 127 5.80 -27.83 19.87
N ALA A 128 5.04 -28.23 18.85
CA ALA A 128 5.58 -28.50 17.52
C ALA A 128 6.01 -27.22 16.81
N HIS A 129 5.23 -26.14 16.99
CA HIS A 129 5.57 -24.81 16.50
C HIS A 129 4.98 -23.74 17.42
N ALA A 130 5.78 -22.73 17.76
CA ALA A 130 5.32 -21.60 18.54
C ALA A 130 5.85 -20.26 18.01
N TYR A 131 5.03 -19.22 18.15
CA TYR A 131 5.40 -17.85 17.84
C TYR A 131 4.60 -16.88 18.70
N TYR A 132 5.08 -15.66 18.86
CA TYR A 132 4.24 -14.56 19.32
C TYR A 132 3.68 -13.78 18.14
N TRP A 133 2.47 -13.29 18.31
CA TRP A 133 1.80 -12.38 17.38
C TRP A 133 0.87 -11.46 18.18
N HIS A 134 0.93 -10.15 17.96
CA HIS A 134 0.22 -9.16 18.77
C HIS A 134 0.44 -9.35 20.29
N ALA A 135 1.69 -9.62 20.67
CA ALA A 135 2.09 -9.97 22.04
C ALA A 135 1.45 -11.25 22.64
N ALA A 136 0.57 -11.94 21.93
CA ALA A 136 -0.01 -13.21 22.36
C ALA A 136 0.85 -14.40 21.93
N LEU A 137 0.97 -15.42 22.78
CA LEU A 137 1.64 -16.67 22.45
C LEU A 137 0.71 -17.58 21.64
N HIS A 138 1.23 -18.10 20.53
CA HIS A 138 0.58 -19.04 19.64
C HIS A 138 1.40 -20.32 19.60
N ALA A 139 1.12 -21.26 20.51
CA ALA A 139 1.75 -22.58 20.56
C ALA A 139 0.84 -23.63 19.93
N HIS A 140 1.42 -24.51 19.11
CA HIS A 140 0.71 -25.56 18.39
C HIS A 140 1.29 -26.93 18.71
N ASN A 141 0.43 -27.93 18.75
CA ASN A 141 0.83 -29.34 18.83
C ASN A 141 1.14 -29.90 17.43
N HIS A 142 1.48 -31.18 17.34
CA HIS A 142 1.76 -31.85 16.06
C HIS A 142 0.55 -31.91 15.11
N ASP A 143 -0.67 -31.81 15.64
CA ASP A 143 -1.92 -31.78 14.87
C ASP A 143 -2.29 -30.36 14.40
N GLN A 144 -1.37 -29.38 14.55
CA GLN A 144 -1.58 -27.96 14.23
C GLN A 144 -2.66 -27.27 15.08
N MET A 145 -3.09 -27.89 16.18
CA MET A 145 -4.09 -27.33 17.09
C MET A 145 -3.39 -26.40 18.07
N ARG A 146 -4.02 -25.27 18.39
CA ARG A 146 -3.46 -24.21 19.26
C ARG A 146 -3.41 -24.61 20.74
N ARG A 147 -2.53 -25.57 21.07
CA ARG A 147 -2.32 -26.13 22.40
C ARG A 147 -0.97 -26.81 22.49
N ILE A 148 -0.57 -27.15 23.71
CA ILE A 148 0.58 -28.03 23.96
C ILE A 148 0.06 -29.46 24.19
N GLY A 149 0.69 -30.43 23.53
CA GLY A 149 0.29 -31.84 23.59
C GLY A 149 -1.06 -32.17 22.94
N ALA A 150 -1.48 -33.43 23.07
CA ALA A 150 -2.74 -33.94 22.53
C ALA A 150 -3.97 -33.48 23.34
N PHE A 151 -5.16 -33.56 22.74
CA PHE A 151 -6.41 -33.31 23.47
C PHE A 151 -6.60 -34.30 24.62
N PRO A 152 -7.07 -33.85 25.80
CA PRO A 152 -7.34 -34.75 26.90
C PRO A 152 -8.49 -35.70 26.52
N ARG A 153 -8.46 -36.91 27.09
CA ARG A 153 -9.55 -37.86 26.96
C ARG A 153 -10.84 -37.26 27.54
N LYS A 154 -11.98 -37.57 26.92
CA LYS A 154 -13.29 -37.13 27.41
C LYS A 154 -13.54 -37.62 28.83
N GLN A 155 -13.86 -36.70 29.73
CA GLN A 155 -14.33 -37.03 31.07
C GLN A 155 -15.81 -37.45 31.00
N SER A 156 -16.16 -38.47 31.78
CA SER A 156 -17.50 -39.08 31.76
C SER A 156 -18.57 -38.21 32.40
N ASP A 157 -18.17 -37.31 33.30
CA ASP A 157 -19.01 -36.42 34.11
C ASP A 157 -19.13 -35.00 33.54
N SER A 158 -18.51 -34.72 32.39
CA SER A 158 -18.57 -33.41 31.74
C SER A 158 -19.27 -33.47 30.37
N LEU A 159 -19.88 -32.36 29.97
CA LEU A 159 -20.32 -32.15 28.59
C LEU A 159 -19.13 -31.63 27.77
N ARG A 160 -18.85 -32.28 26.63
CA ARG A 160 -17.78 -31.85 25.71
C ARG A 160 -18.38 -31.05 24.57
N ILE A 161 -17.90 -29.82 24.40
CA ILE A 161 -18.27 -28.92 23.30
C ILE A 161 -17.05 -28.77 22.40
N ILE A 162 -17.26 -28.84 21.08
CA ILE A 162 -16.21 -28.60 20.10
C ILE A 162 -16.52 -27.27 19.41
N ALA A 163 -15.57 -26.34 19.47
CA ALA A 163 -15.59 -25.09 18.73
C ALA A 163 -14.76 -25.27 17.46
N LEU A 164 -15.42 -25.29 16.31
CA LEU A 164 -14.82 -25.51 15.00
C LEU A 164 -14.97 -24.23 14.16
N GLY A 165 -13.89 -23.82 13.50
CA GLY A 165 -13.93 -22.66 12.62
C GLY A 165 -12.55 -22.16 12.20
N ASP A 166 -12.49 -20.89 11.85
CA ASP A 166 -11.33 -20.25 11.24
C ASP A 166 -10.47 -19.48 12.28
N SER A 167 -9.85 -18.38 11.83
CA SER A 167 -9.05 -17.47 12.66
C SER A 167 -9.82 -16.85 13.85
N LEU A 168 -11.15 -16.67 13.73
CA LEU A 168 -12.00 -16.15 14.80
C LEU A 168 -12.16 -17.17 15.92
N THR A 169 -12.33 -18.45 15.57
CA THR A 169 -12.43 -19.55 16.53
C THR A 169 -11.08 -19.85 17.16
N TYR A 170 -10.04 -19.87 16.34
CA TYR A 170 -8.65 -20.04 16.76
C TYR A 170 -8.17 -18.96 17.75
N GLY A 171 -8.69 -17.73 17.63
CA GLY A 171 -8.27 -16.57 18.42
C GLY A 171 -7.00 -15.92 17.88
N TYR A 172 -6.96 -15.56 16.60
CA TYR A 172 -5.75 -15.01 15.98
C TYR A 172 -5.38 -13.64 16.55
N GLY A 173 -4.19 -13.51 17.15
CA GLY A 173 -3.72 -12.27 17.78
C GLY A 173 -4.31 -11.97 19.16
N VAL A 174 -4.96 -12.95 19.81
CA VAL A 174 -5.44 -12.85 21.20
C VAL A 174 -4.83 -13.96 22.05
N ALA A 175 -4.72 -13.78 23.37
CA ALA A 175 -4.22 -14.84 24.26
C ALA A 175 -5.12 -16.08 24.20
N ALA A 176 -4.57 -17.26 24.48
CA ALA A 176 -5.31 -18.53 24.36
C ALA A 176 -6.52 -18.59 25.32
N GLU A 177 -6.38 -17.98 26.50
CA GLU A 177 -7.36 -17.89 27.58
C GLU A 177 -8.46 -16.86 27.30
N GLU A 178 -8.20 -15.96 26.35
CA GLU A 178 -9.10 -14.90 25.89
C GLU A 178 -9.81 -15.25 24.59
N ALA A 179 -9.38 -16.31 23.90
CA ALA A 179 -10.09 -16.83 22.73
C ALA A 179 -11.52 -17.23 23.11
N TYR A 180 -12.48 -16.99 22.22
CA TYR A 180 -13.90 -17.21 22.54
C TYR A 180 -14.21 -18.61 23.10
N PRO A 181 -13.60 -19.73 22.62
CA PRO A 181 -13.88 -21.05 23.19
C PRO A 181 -13.46 -21.18 24.65
N ALA A 182 -12.34 -20.55 25.05
CA ALA A 182 -11.88 -20.52 26.43
C ALA A 182 -12.78 -19.62 27.31
N VAL A 183 -13.24 -18.48 26.77
CA VAL A 183 -14.24 -17.64 27.43
C VAL A 183 -15.55 -18.41 27.60
N LEU A 184 -16.00 -19.13 26.57
CA LEU A 184 -17.22 -19.94 26.61
C LEU A 184 -17.14 -21.04 27.67
N GLU A 185 -16.01 -21.75 27.75
CA GLU A 185 -15.76 -22.76 28.80
C GLU A 185 -15.87 -22.14 30.18
N ARG A 186 -15.20 -21.00 30.41
CA ARG A 186 -15.22 -20.29 31.69
C ARG A 186 -16.62 -19.81 32.08
N GLU A 187 -17.40 -19.32 31.13
CA GLU A 187 -18.76 -18.83 31.40
C GLU A 187 -19.76 -19.97 31.65
N LEU A 188 -19.72 -21.04 30.85
CA LEU A 188 -20.56 -22.22 31.06
C LEU A 188 -20.15 -23.02 32.30
N GLY A 189 -18.86 -23.07 32.60
CA GLY A 189 -18.26 -23.70 33.78
C GLY A 189 -18.78 -23.17 35.11
N LYS A 190 -19.39 -21.97 35.13
CA LYS A 190 -20.06 -21.41 36.31
C LYS A 190 -21.32 -22.17 36.71
N ARG A 191 -21.93 -22.93 35.78
CA ARG A 191 -23.21 -23.63 36.00
C ARG A 191 -23.19 -25.10 35.62
N PHE A 192 -22.31 -25.51 34.72
CA PHE A 192 -22.29 -26.85 34.14
C PHE A 192 -20.86 -27.41 34.16
N ALA A 193 -20.72 -28.71 34.37
CA ALA A 193 -19.46 -29.40 34.13
C ALA A 193 -19.25 -29.49 32.62
N VAL A 194 -18.46 -28.59 32.05
CA VAL A 194 -18.20 -28.53 30.60
C VAL A 194 -16.71 -28.52 30.32
N GLU A 195 -16.36 -29.06 29.15
CA GLU A 195 -15.05 -28.90 28.54
C GLU A 195 -15.24 -28.40 27.10
N VAL A 196 -14.51 -27.36 26.70
CA VAL A 196 -14.59 -26.79 25.35
C VAL A 196 -13.28 -27.00 24.62
N LEU A 197 -13.32 -27.74 23.51
CA LEU A 197 -12.16 -27.95 22.66
C LEU A 197 -12.15 -26.92 21.53
N ASN A 198 -11.08 -26.13 21.46
CA ASN A 198 -10.83 -25.22 20.35
C ASN A 198 -10.15 -25.97 19.19
N LEU A 199 -10.90 -26.24 18.13
CA LEU A 199 -10.44 -26.82 16.87
C LEU A 199 -10.46 -25.76 15.75
N GLY A 200 -10.31 -24.49 16.09
CA GLY A 200 -10.15 -23.43 15.11
C GLY A 200 -8.81 -23.52 14.39
N VAL A 201 -8.81 -23.32 13.07
CA VAL A 201 -7.59 -23.27 12.25
C VAL A 201 -7.55 -21.93 11.52
N ALA A 202 -6.52 -21.13 11.80
CA ALA A 202 -6.42 -19.80 11.21
C ALA A 202 -6.34 -19.85 9.68
N GLY A 203 -7.30 -19.21 9.01
CA GLY A 203 -7.39 -19.17 7.54
C GLY A 203 -8.19 -20.32 6.92
N ALA A 204 -8.70 -21.26 7.71
CA ALA A 204 -9.54 -22.35 7.20
C ALA A 204 -10.85 -21.82 6.60
N GLN A 205 -11.29 -22.47 5.53
CA GLN A 205 -12.56 -22.26 4.86
C GLN A 205 -13.46 -23.47 5.05
N SER A 206 -14.75 -23.34 4.73
CA SER A 206 -15.70 -24.45 4.84
C SER A 206 -15.35 -25.69 4.01
N ALA A 207 -14.52 -25.54 2.97
CA ALA A 207 -14.06 -26.66 2.14
C ALA A 207 -12.85 -27.42 2.72
N ASP A 208 -12.19 -26.85 3.74
CA ASP A 208 -11.00 -27.42 4.37
C ASP A 208 -11.35 -28.36 5.55
N VAL A 209 -12.66 -28.49 5.85
CA VAL A 209 -13.18 -29.16 7.04
C VAL A 209 -13.86 -30.49 6.73
#